data_AF-A0A6S6UKM3-F1
#
_entry.id   AF-A0A6S6UKM3-F1
#
_cell.length_a   1.000
_cell.length_b   1.000
_cell.length_c   1.000
_cell.angle_alpha   90.00
_cell.angle_beta   90.00
_cell.angle_gamma   90.00
#
_symmetry.space_group_name_H-M   'P 1'
#
loop_
_entity.id
_entity.type
_entity.pdbx_description
1 polymer ?
#
loop_
_entity_poly.entity_id
_entity_poly.type
_entity_poly.pdbx_seq_one_letter_code
_entity_poly.pdbx_strand_id
1 'polypeptide(L)'
;QQKQQALSQQVDALVQQIQTAEKQLTRLETEIKGADKTVNQAQATQVELENQWQTGLSEINLIKPLLISDQKGLSQHFDSLTKQAADAQHQLNHLKSFETQLAAAEKKQHDSQQRSKAHSDALDILEGQLNQGLSDMKALENQRAKSETEQQQCFDQLKTQLDSLGLELPNIAFAQNWLAQQQKASDAWLTKTEHAKQCDEQIKAVTQKIEHRTTELEKLTKQQQQESEQQTVLAQQLAEKQTLRQELFADKSVATEREIAQQQLEKAEQAVNTHQKILEQSSADVQRLLGKKTTADQYLAELKTAQTESFTQWQEALNSSPFTTQVDFLAAVLPIEERAYLQDLQQGLRDKRVQSNTRKEQAEAQLHSLKTGDGNQLLEQTDREQVTTNLDEASSLQRSITSQQGEIKHKIEEDQRRRNEQSELFGTIRKCQEEYDDIAYLHGLIGSQKGDKFRRFAQGLTLDHLVYLANHQLERLHGRYLLQRKASDVLELQVLDTWQGDEARDTRTLSGGESFLVSLALALALSDLVSHKTSIDSLFLDEGFGTLDSETLDVALNVLDSLNASGKTIGVISHVKAMKERIPVQLRVKKLNGLGLSQLEERYAVV
;
A
#
# COMPACT_ATOMS: atom_id res chain seq x y z
N GLN A 1 -41.88 -71.87 33.81
CA GLN A 1 -40.96 -71.00 34.58
C GLN A 1 -40.09 -70.12 33.70
N GLN A 2 -39.36 -70.63 32.70
CA GLN A 2 -38.58 -69.79 31.77
C GLN A 2 -39.43 -68.73 31.01
N LYS A 3 -40.68 -69.06 30.63
CA LYS A 3 -41.61 -68.08 30.00
C LYS A 3 -42.04 -66.92 30.91
N GLN A 4 -42.08 -67.14 32.23
CA GLN A 4 -42.56 -66.15 33.21
C GLN A 4 -41.45 -65.15 33.61
N GLN A 5 -40.20 -65.59 33.50
CA GLN A 5 -39.02 -64.72 33.67
C GLN A 5 -38.80 -63.81 32.46
N ALA A 6 -39.05 -64.31 31.24
CA ALA A 6 -38.98 -63.53 30.01
C ALA A 6 -40.06 -62.43 29.92
N LEU A 7 -41.32 -62.74 30.26
CA LEU A 7 -42.39 -61.73 30.33
C LEU A 7 -42.10 -60.67 31.40
N SER A 8 -41.57 -61.09 32.55
CA SER A 8 -41.06 -60.23 33.61
C SER A 8 -40.15 -59.10 33.13
N GLN A 9 -39.09 -59.51 32.43
CA GLN A 9 -38.09 -58.59 31.87
C GLN A 9 -38.65 -57.73 30.74
N GLN A 10 -39.63 -58.20 29.97
CA GLN A 10 -40.30 -57.40 28.95
C GLN A 10 -41.17 -56.27 29.54
N VAL A 11 -41.82 -56.50 30.68
CA VAL A 11 -42.66 -55.48 31.33
C VAL A 11 -41.82 -54.40 31.99
N ASP A 12 -40.76 -54.79 32.69
CA ASP A 12 -39.83 -53.82 33.28
C ASP A 12 -39.13 -53.00 32.19
N ALA A 13 -38.84 -53.62 31.03
CA ALA A 13 -38.34 -52.91 29.86
C ALA A 13 -39.37 -51.94 29.26
N LEU A 14 -40.65 -52.32 29.19
CA LEU A 14 -41.73 -51.46 28.69
C LEU A 14 -42.05 -50.29 29.65
N VAL A 15 -42.03 -50.51 30.95
CA VAL A 15 -42.21 -49.43 31.96
C VAL A 15 -41.02 -48.48 31.94
N GLN A 16 -39.80 -48.99 31.83
CA GLN A 16 -38.62 -48.16 31.58
C GLN A 16 -38.76 -47.37 30.28
N GLN A 17 -39.24 -47.99 29.19
CA GLN A 17 -39.49 -47.31 27.91
C GLN A 17 -40.57 -46.22 28.00
N ILE A 18 -41.64 -46.44 28.77
CA ILE A 18 -42.68 -45.41 28.99
C ILE A 18 -42.11 -44.25 29.82
N GLN A 19 -41.32 -44.52 30.86
CA GLN A 19 -40.68 -43.46 31.64
C GLN A 19 -39.61 -42.69 30.85
N THR A 20 -38.87 -43.34 29.95
CA THR A 20 -37.99 -42.64 29.01
C THR A 20 -38.79 -41.86 27.97
N ALA A 21 -39.92 -42.38 27.48
CA ALA A 21 -40.79 -41.66 26.56
C ALA A 21 -41.42 -40.41 27.21
N GLU A 22 -41.86 -40.47 28.47
CA GLU A 22 -42.37 -39.29 29.21
C GLU A 22 -41.26 -38.26 29.46
N LYS A 23 -40.04 -38.70 29.79
CA LYS A 23 -38.87 -37.81 29.86
C LYS A 23 -38.50 -37.21 28.51
N GLN A 24 -38.66 -37.96 27.41
CA GLN A 24 -38.45 -37.45 26.06
C GLN A 24 -39.54 -36.46 25.64
N LEU A 25 -40.80 -36.69 26.05
CA LEU A 25 -41.93 -35.83 25.71
C LEU A 25 -41.83 -34.49 26.46
N THR A 26 -41.49 -34.52 27.75
CA THR A 26 -41.19 -33.29 28.53
C THR A 26 -39.97 -32.54 28.01
N ARG A 27 -38.94 -33.26 27.52
CA ARG A 27 -37.79 -32.67 26.83
C ARG A 27 -38.18 -32.02 25.49
N LEU A 28 -39.01 -32.68 24.69
CA LEU A 28 -39.51 -32.14 23.43
C LEU A 28 -40.40 -30.91 23.65
N GLU A 29 -41.24 -30.89 24.69
CA GLU A 29 -42.03 -29.71 25.06
C GLU A 29 -41.15 -28.52 25.46
N THR A 30 -40.04 -28.78 26.15
CA THR A 30 -39.06 -27.72 26.47
C THR A 30 -38.26 -27.27 25.26
N GLU A 31 -37.93 -28.18 24.33
CA GLU A 31 -37.30 -27.85 23.05
C GLU A 31 -38.23 -27.06 22.13
N ILE A 32 -39.53 -27.38 22.07
CA ILE A 32 -40.55 -26.61 21.33
C ILE A 32 -40.72 -25.22 21.92
N LYS A 33 -40.83 -25.08 23.25
CA LYS A 33 -40.85 -23.75 23.90
C LYS A 33 -39.57 -22.96 23.65
N GLY A 34 -38.42 -23.63 23.60
CA GLY A 34 -37.15 -23.03 23.20
C GLY A 34 -37.18 -22.55 21.75
N ALA A 35 -37.71 -23.37 20.84
CA ALA A 35 -37.85 -23.05 19.42
C ALA A 35 -38.79 -21.85 19.19
N ASP A 36 -39.96 -21.81 19.85
CA ASP A 36 -40.88 -20.68 19.78
C ASP A 36 -40.25 -19.39 20.32
N LYS A 37 -39.47 -19.48 21.40
CA LYS A 37 -38.72 -18.34 21.92
C LYS A 37 -37.69 -17.84 20.91
N THR A 38 -36.97 -18.74 20.23
CA THR A 38 -36.01 -18.36 19.18
C THR A 38 -36.69 -17.82 17.92
N VAL A 39 -37.87 -18.31 17.53
CA VAL A 39 -38.63 -17.78 16.40
C VAL A 39 -39.13 -16.37 16.70
N ASN A 40 -39.65 -16.13 17.90
CA ASN A 40 -40.07 -14.80 18.35
C ASN A 40 -38.89 -13.83 18.45
N GLN A 41 -37.73 -14.29 18.94
CA GLN A 41 -36.51 -13.49 18.93
C GLN A 41 -36.07 -13.18 17.51
N ALA A 42 -36.06 -14.16 16.60
CA ALA A 42 -35.71 -13.96 15.19
C ALA A 42 -36.63 -12.96 14.50
N GLN A 43 -37.95 -13.03 14.73
CA GLN A 43 -38.93 -12.07 14.21
C GLN A 43 -38.71 -10.67 14.78
N ALA A 44 -38.39 -10.54 16.08
CA ALA A 44 -38.07 -9.24 16.67
C ALA A 44 -36.80 -8.64 16.05
N THR A 45 -35.73 -9.42 15.87
CA THR A 45 -34.53 -8.97 15.15
C THR A 45 -34.79 -8.63 13.69
N GLN A 46 -35.68 -9.34 13.00
CA GLN A 46 -36.04 -9.00 11.61
C GLN A 46 -36.69 -7.62 11.53
N VAL A 47 -37.64 -7.32 12.41
CA VAL A 47 -38.29 -6.00 12.49
C VAL A 47 -37.28 -4.91 12.85
N GLU A 48 -36.35 -5.19 13.76
CA GLU A 48 -35.29 -4.25 14.11
C GLU A 48 -34.34 -3.97 12.95
N LEU A 49 -33.93 -5.01 12.21
CA LEU A 49 -33.09 -4.88 11.01
C LEU A 49 -33.81 -4.12 9.88
N GLU A 50 -35.11 -4.36 9.68
CA GLU A 50 -35.92 -3.60 8.71
C GLU A 50 -36.02 -2.11 9.10
N ASN A 51 -36.16 -1.78 10.38
CA ASN A 51 -36.15 -0.40 10.85
C ASN A 51 -34.77 0.26 10.73
N GLN A 52 -33.69 -0.45 11.05
CA GLN A 52 -32.32 0.05 10.85
C GLN A 52 -32.03 0.29 9.37
N TRP A 53 -32.50 -0.59 8.49
CA TRP A 53 -32.39 -0.43 7.04
C TRP A 53 -33.13 0.79 6.51
N GLN A 54 -34.38 1.01 6.94
CA GLN A 54 -35.12 2.23 6.57
C GLN A 54 -34.44 3.51 7.10
N THR A 55 -33.84 3.44 8.29
CA THR A 55 -33.08 4.55 8.87
C THR A 55 -31.83 4.84 8.04
N GLY A 56 -31.03 3.82 7.70
CA GLY A 56 -29.86 3.96 6.85
C GLY A 56 -30.19 4.49 5.45
N LEU A 57 -31.29 4.04 4.85
CA LEU A 57 -31.77 4.58 3.56
C LEU A 57 -32.15 6.07 3.65
N SER A 58 -32.67 6.53 4.78
CA SER A 58 -33.02 7.94 5.00
C SER A 58 -31.79 8.84 5.14
N GLU A 59 -30.69 8.35 5.72
CA GLU A 59 -29.42 9.10 5.83
C GLU A 59 -28.75 9.31 4.46
N ILE A 60 -28.98 8.40 3.51
CA ILE A 60 -28.42 8.44 2.15
C ILE A 60 -29.37 9.18 1.17
N ASN A 61 -30.44 9.80 1.68
CA ASN A 61 -31.37 10.63 0.90
C ASN A 61 -32.04 9.89 -0.28
N LEU A 62 -32.33 8.59 -0.11
CA LEU A 62 -32.97 7.79 -1.16
C LEU A 62 -34.47 8.09 -1.27
N ILE A 63 -34.92 8.49 -2.47
CA ILE A 63 -36.29 8.98 -2.73
C ILE A 63 -37.36 7.85 -2.74
N LYS A 64 -36.95 6.57 -2.69
CA LYS A 64 -37.86 5.41 -2.69
C LYS A 64 -37.58 4.44 -1.54
N PRO A 65 -38.60 4.01 -0.77
CA PRO A 65 -38.44 2.97 0.23
C PRO A 65 -38.23 1.61 -0.45
N LEU A 66 -37.00 1.10 -0.38
CA LEU A 66 -36.64 -0.24 -0.83
C LEU A 66 -36.79 -1.23 0.33
N LEU A 67 -37.44 -2.37 0.07
CA LEU A 67 -37.56 -3.48 1.02
C LEU A 67 -36.24 -4.27 1.07
N ILE A 68 -35.86 -4.77 2.25
CA ILE A 68 -34.65 -5.61 2.46
C ILE A 68 -34.59 -6.81 1.51
N SER A 69 -35.74 -7.31 1.07
CA SER A 69 -35.88 -8.48 0.19
C SER A 69 -35.73 -8.17 -1.30
N ASP A 70 -35.70 -6.91 -1.73
CA ASP A 70 -35.62 -6.53 -3.14
C ASP A 70 -34.16 -6.40 -3.64
N GLN A 71 -33.48 -7.55 -3.75
CA GLN A 71 -32.10 -7.62 -4.27
C GLN A 71 -31.95 -7.05 -5.69
N LYS A 72 -32.98 -7.17 -6.53
CA LYS A 72 -32.94 -6.65 -7.91
C LYS A 72 -33.03 -5.12 -7.93
N GLY A 73 -33.92 -4.54 -7.15
CA GLY A 73 -34.02 -3.08 -7.00
C GLY A 73 -32.74 -2.47 -6.43
N LEU A 74 -32.10 -3.15 -5.47
CA LEU A 74 -30.82 -2.72 -4.89
C LEU A 74 -29.68 -2.73 -5.90
N SER A 75 -29.53 -3.83 -6.66
CA SER A 75 -28.51 -3.96 -7.70
C SER A 75 -28.66 -2.86 -8.76
N GLN A 76 -29.88 -2.61 -9.23
CA GLN A 76 -30.13 -1.58 -10.25
C GLN A 76 -29.83 -0.17 -9.73
N HIS A 77 -30.07 0.09 -8.45
CA HIS A 77 -29.74 1.37 -7.85
C HIS A 77 -28.24 1.54 -7.60
N PHE A 78 -27.55 0.47 -7.20
CA PHE A 78 -26.10 0.46 -7.07
C PHE A 78 -25.43 0.67 -8.44
N ASP A 79 -25.94 0.02 -9.49
CA ASP A 79 -25.46 0.23 -10.87
C ASP A 79 -25.69 1.68 -11.33
N SER A 80 -26.84 2.27 -10.98
CA SER A 80 -27.14 3.69 -11.24
C SER A 80 -26.18 4.63 -10.52
N LEU A 81 -25.90 4.39 -9.23
CA LEU A 81 -24.96 5.19 -8.44
C LEU A 81 -23.52 5.01 -8.93
N THR A 82 -23.13 3.81 -9.32
CA THR A 82 -21.81 3.52 -9.89
C THR A 82 -21.64 4.25 -11.22
N LYS A 83 -22.70 4.31 -12.04
CA LYS A 83 -22.72 5.07 -13.28
C LYS A 83 -22.65 6.58 -13.05
N GLN A 84 -23.40 7.10 -12.07
CA GLN A 84 -23.32 8.52 -11.67
C GLN A 84 -21.95 8.89 -11.10
N ALA A 85 -21.33 8.02 -10.32
CA ALA A 85 -19.97 8.19 -9.80
C ALA A 85 -18.94 8.17 -10.94
N ALA A 86 -19.09 7.27 -11.92
CA ALA A 86 -18.25 7.25 -13.12
C ALA A 86 -18.41 8.52 -13.95
N ASP A 87 -19.63 9.02 -14.16
CA ASP A 87 -19.91 10.27 -14.87
C ASP A 87 -19.32 11.47 -14.12
N ALA A 88 -19.46 11.53 -12.80
CA ALA A 88 -18.86 12.57 -11.96
C ALA A 88 -17.32 12.52 -11.99
N GLN A 89 -16.72 11.32 -11.97
CA GLN A 89 -15.28 11.13 -12.12
C GLN A 89 -14.79 11.58 -13.50
N HIS A 90 -15.58 11.32 -14.54
CA HIS A 90 -15.30 11.80 -15.90
C HIS A 90 -15.35 13.33 -15.98
N GLN A 91 -16.35 13.96 -15.37
CA GLN A 91 -16.46 15.41 -15.27
C GLN A 91 -15.31 16.01 -14.45
N LEU A 92 -14.89 15.37 -13.37
CA LEU A 92 -13.76 15.79 -12.56
C LEU A 92 -12.43 15.74 -13.32
N ASN A 93 -12.21 14.68 -14.11
CA ASN A 93 -11.04 14.58 -14.98
C ASN A 93 -11.07 15.64 -16.09
N HIS A 94 -12.25 15.94 -16.62
CA HIS A 94 -12.43 17.02 -17.58
C HIS A 94 -12.12 18.39 -16.96
N LEU A 95 -12.56 18.64 -15.72
CA LEU A 95 -12.25 19.84 -14.95
C LEU A 95 -10.75 19.97 -14.66
N LYS A 96 -10.07 18.89 -14.27
CA LYS A 96 -8.61 18.87 -14.12
C LYS A 96 -7.89 19.27 -15.39
N SER A 97 -8.35 18.76 -16.55
CA SER A 97 -7.77 19.12 -17.85
C SER A 97 -7.95 20.59 -18.18
N PHE A 98 -9.09 21.18 -17.79
CA PHE A 98 -9.32 22.62 -17.94
C PHE A 98 -8.47 23.44 -16.97
N GLU A 99 -8.24 22.98 -15.75
CA GLU A 99 -7.38 23.63 -14.76
C GLU A 99 -5.90 23.63 -15.21
N THR A 100 -5.45 22.55 -15.84
CA THR A 100 -4.11 22.51 -16.45
C THR A 100 -4.00 23.43 -17.67
N GLN A 101 -5.06 23.51 -18.48
CA GLN A 101 -5.11 24.45 -19.61
C GLN A 101 -5.18 25.91 -19.14
N LEU A 102 -5.88 26.19 -18.04
CA LEU A 102 -5.95 27.52 -17.41
C LEU A 102 -4.57 27.94 -16.89
N ALA A 103 -3.88 27.08 -16.13
CA ALA A 103 -2.54 27.36 -15.65
C ALA A 103 -1.53 27.58 -16.81
N ALA A 104 -1.67 26.81 -17.90
CA ALA A 104 -0.87 27.01 -19.10
C ALA A 104 -1.20 28.33 -19.83
N ALA A 105 -2.47 28.76 -19.81
CA ALA A 105 -2.91 30.03 -20.37
C ALA A 105 -2.46 31.23 -19.50
N GLU A 106 -2.54 31.12 -18.17
CA GLU A 106 -2.05 32.12 -17.21
C GLU A 106 -0.54 32.31 -17.33
N LYS A 107 0.21 31.20 -17.48
CA LYS A 107 1.65 31.26 -17.75
C LYS A 107 1.96 31.95 -19.08
N LYS A 108 1.24 31.60 -20.16
CA LYS A 108 1.39 32.27 -21.47
C LYS A 108 1.03 33.75 -21.42
N GLN A 109 0.00 34.11 -20.65
CA GLN A 109 -0.38 35.50 -20.42
C GLN A 109 0.72 36.25 -19.69
N HIS A 110 1.27 35.68 -18.61
CA HIS A 110 2.36 36.29 -17.85
C HIS A 110 3.62 36.47 -18.72
N ASP A 111 3.96 35.47 -19.52
CA ASP A 111 5.11 35.51 -20.44
C ASP A 111 4.91 36.59 -21.54
N SER A 112 3.70 36.72 -22.10
CA SER A 112 3.37 37.80 -23.05
C SER A 112 3.36 39.18 -22.38
N GLN A 113 2.86 39.30 -21.15
CA GLN A 113 2.88 40.56 -20.40
C GLN A 113 4.31 41.04 -20.11
N GLN A 114 5.22 40.12 -19.77
CA GLN A 114 6.64 40.44 -19.60
C GLN A 114 7.30 40.83 -20.93
N ARG A 115 6.98 40.16 -22.04
CA ARG A 115 7.49 40.52 -23.37
C ARG A 115 6.97 41.88 -23.84
N SER A 116 5.68 42.15 -23.67
CA SER A 116 5.07 43.44 -23.98
C SER A 116 5.73 44.58 -23.19
N LYS A 117 6.00 44.36 -21.90
CA LYS A 117 6.73 45.32 -21.06
C LYS A 117 8.16 45.54 -21.53
N ALA A 118 8.90 44.47 -21.85
CA ALA A 118 10.25 44.57 -22.40
C ALA A 118 10.29 45.28 -23.77
N HIS A 119 9.26 45.09 -24.61
CA HIS A 119 9.12 45.79 -25.89
C HIS A 119 8.75 47.27 -25.71
N SER A 120 7.93 47.60 -24.70
CA SER A 120 7.63 48.99 -24.34
C SER A 120 8.88 49.73 -23.84
N ASP A 121 9.65 49.10 -22.95
CA ASP A 121 10.89 49.68 -22.42
C ASP A 121 11.94 49.87 -23.56
N ALA A 122 11.98 48.94 -24.52
CA ALA A 122 12.83 49.06 -25.71
C ALA A 122 12.37 50.17 -26.66
N LEU A 123 11.06 50.37 -26.82
CA LEU A 123 10.45 51.45 -27.60
C LEU A 123 10.81 52.83 -27.03
N ASP A 124 10.70 53.02 -25.72
CA ASP A 124 11.06 54.28 -25.05
C ASP A 124 12.54 54.65 -25.25
N ILE A 125 13.43 53.65 -25.20
CA ILE A 125 14.87 53.85 -25.45
C ILE A 125 15.13 54.21 -26.92
N LEU A 126 14.46 53.53 -27.87
CA LEU A 126 14.62 53.79 -29.30
C LEU A 126 14.05 55.14 -29.71
N GLU A 127 12.92 55.56 -29.15
CA GLU A 127 12.29 56.86 -29.36
C GLU A 127 13.16 57.99 -28.79
N GLY A 128 13.76 57.79 -27.61
CA GLY A 128 14.76 58.70 -27.06
C GLY A 128 16.00 58.86 -27.96
N GLN A 129 16.50 57.76 -28.52
CA GLN A 129 17.64 57.78 -29.44
C GLN A 129 17.29 58.39 -30.80
N LEU A 130 16.06 58.23 -31.30
CA LEU A 130 15.56 58.86 -32.51
C LEU A 130 15.47 60.39 -32.34
N ASN A 131 14.92 60.86 -31.22
CA ASN A 131 14.81 62.28 -30.91
C ASN A 131 16.18 62.96 -30.77
N GLN A 132 17.15 62.28 -30.16
CA GLN A 132 18.53 62.76 -30.11
C GLN A 132 19.15 62.85 -31.52
N GLY A 133 18.98 61.82 -32.36
CA GLY A 133 19.47 61.82 -33.73
C GLY A 133 18.86 62.93 -34.61
N LEU A 134 17.56 63.20 -34.46
CA LEU A 134 16.88 64.31 -35.14
C LEU A 134 17.41 65.67 -34.71
N SER A 135 17.74 65.84 -33.42
CA SER A 135 18.36 67.08 -32.90
C SER A 135 19.77 67.28 -33.47
N ASP A 136 20.59 66.23 -33.51
CA ASP A 136 21.96 66.29 -34.04
C ASP A 136 21.97 66.59 -35.55
N MET A 137 21.06 65.99 -36.32
CA MET A 137 20.88 66.29 -37.74
C MET A 137 20.56 67.77 -37.98
N LYS A 138 19.63 68.33 -37.17
CA LYS A 138 19.22 69.73 -37.26
C LYS A 138 20.34 70.71 -36.89
N ALA A 139 21.21 70.33 -35.96
CA ALA A 139 22.40 71.11 -35.60
C ALA A 139 23.44 71.14 -36.73
N LEU A 140 23.67 70.01 -37.40
CA LEU A 140 24.58 69.91 -38.55
C LEU A 140 24.05 70.66 -39.77
N GLU A 141 22.74 70.61 -40.06
CA GLU A 141 22.11 71.40 -41.12
C GLU A 141 22.30 72.91 -40.90
N ASN A 142 22.13 73.38 -39.67
CA ASN A 142 22.36 74.78 -39.32
C ASN A 142 23.83 75.21 -39.47
N GLN A 143 24.79 74.34 -39.13
CA GLN A 143 26.22 74.60 -39.34
C GLN A 143 26.58 74.65 -40.83
N ARG A 144 25.98 73.77 -41.64
CA ARG A 144 26.16 73.76 -43.09
C ARG A 144 25.62 75.04 -43.71
N ALA A 145 24.37 75.42 -43.41
CA ALA A 145 23.75 76.65 -43.92
C ALA A 145 24.57 77.90 -43.56
N LYS A 146 25.12 77.97 -42.35
CA LYS A 146 26.01 79.05 -41.93
C LYS A 146 27.30 79.10 -42.75
N SER A 147 27.93 77.94 -43.00
CA SER A 147 29.17 77.84 -43.78
C SER A 147 28.95 78.18 -45.26
N GLU A 148 27.83 77.78 -45.85
CA GLU A 148 27.44 78.16 -47.22
C GLU A 148 27.21 79.68 -47.33
N THR A 149 26.57 80.30 -46.32
CA THR A 149 26.35 81.75 -46.29
C THR A 149 27.67 82.52 -46.17
N GLU A 150 28.59 82.07 -45.31
CA GLU A 150 29.94 82.65 -45.15
C GLU A 150 30.79 82.49 -46.42
N GLN A 151 30.67 81.35 -47.10
CA GLN A 151 31.32 81.10 -48.40
C GLN A 151 30.80 82.08 -49.46
N GLN A 152 29.49 82.29 -49.52
CA GLN A 152 28.86 83.17 -50.50
C GLN A 152 29.18 84.65 -50.22
N GLN A 153 29.24 85.05 -48.95
CA GLN A 153 29.72 86.37 -48.55
C GLN A 153 31.20 86.61 -48.91
N CYS A 154 32.08 85.62 -48.70
CA CYS A 154 33.47 85.72 -49.14
C CYS A 154 33.57 85.84 -50.67
N PHE A 155 32.77 85.05 -51.40
CA PHE A 155 32.73 85.10 -52.87
C PHE A 155 32.21 86.45 -53.37
N ASP A 156 31.14 86.98 -52.78
CA ASP A 156 30.54 88.26 -53.15
C ASP A 156 31.44 89.44 -52.75
N GLN A 157 32.13 89.38 -51.61
CA GLN A 157 33.16 90.37 -51.25
C GLN A 157 34.31 90.39 -52.25
N LEU A 158 34.76 89.22 -52.70
CA LEU A 158 35.81 89.08 -53.71
C LEU A 158 35.35 89.65 -55.06
N LYS A 159 34.10 89.36 -55.45
CA LYS A 159 33.47 89.88 -56.67
C LYS A 159 33.26 91.40 -56.63
N THR A 160 32.82 91.94 -55.49
CA THR A 160 32.58 93.38 -55.31
C THR A 160 33.89 94.18 -55.26
N GLN A 161 34.95 93.61 -54.69
CA GLN A 161 36.30 94.19 -54.73
C GLN A 161 36.92 94.16 -56.14
N LEU A 162 36.57 93.17 -56.95
CA LEU A 162 36.94 93.11 -58.36
C LEU A 162 36.15 94.11 -59.22
N ASP A 163 34.85 94.27 -58.98
CA ASP A 163 33.97 95.17 -59.76
C ASP A 163 34.24 96.68 -59.49
N SER A 164 34.71 97.05 -58.28
CA SER A 164 34.96 98.45 -57.91
C SER A 164 36.25 99.07 -58.49
N LEU A 165 37.11 98.28 -59.15
CA LEU A 165 38.43 98.71 -59.66
C LEU A 165 38.56 98.68 -61.18
N GLY A 166 37.57 98.17 -61.92
CA GLY A 166 37.42 98.38 -63.37
C GLY A 166 38.59 98.00 -64.29
N LEU A 167 39.47 97.05 -63.95
CA LEU A 167 40.58 96.62 -64.83
C LEU A 167 41.01 95.15 -64.71
N GLU A 168 41.45 94.62 -65.86
CA GLU A 168 42.32 93.45 -66.06
C GLU A 168 43.67 93.56 -65.30
N LEU A 169 44.25 92.39 -65.02
CA LEU A 169 45.53 92.09 -64.33
C LEU A 169 46.56 93.23 -64.23
N PRO A 170 46.98 93.65 -63.00
CA PRO A 170 47.96 94.71 -62.84
C PRO A 170 49.40 94.26 -62.49
N ASN A 171 50.32 95.03 -63.07
CA ASN A 171 51.72 95.39 -62.76
C ASN A 171 52.49 94.72 -61.59
N ILE A 172 53.69 94.23 -61.92
CA ILE A 172 54.59 93.31 -61.18
C ILE A 172 55.18 93.89 -59.88
N ALA A 173 54.96 95.16 -59.54
CA ALA A 173 55.54 95.79 -58.35
C ALA A 173 54.83 95.46 -57.01
N PHE A 174 53.62 94.87 -57.03
CA PHE A 174 52.87 94.47 -55.81
C PHE A 174 52.44 92.98 -55.80
N ALA A 175 53.00 92.17 -56.70
CA ALA A 175 52.53 90.80 -56.98
C ALA A 175 52.62 89.84 -55.78
N GLN A 176 53.63 89.94 -54.93
CA GLN A 176 53.81 89.00 -53.81
C GLN A 176 52.77 89.17 -52.69
N ASN A 177 52.40 90.40 -52.34
CA ASN A 177 51.37 90.63 -51.32
C ASN A 177 49.97 90.28 -51.86
N TRP A 178 49.72 90.54 -53.14
CA TRP A 178 48.46 90.15 -53.80
C TRP A 178 48.31 88.63 -53.91
N LEU A 179 49.36 87.90 -54.35
CA LEU A 179 49.37 86.44 -54.39
C LEU A 179 49.23 85.83 -52.99
N ALA A 180 49.91 86.37 -51.96
CA ALA A 180 49.77 85.88 -50.60
C ALA A 180 48.35 86.06 -50.03
N GLN A 181 47.67 87.16 -50.38
CA GLN A 181 46.28 87.39 -49.95
C GLN A 181 45.28 86.52 -50.71
N GLN A 182 45.46 86.33 -52.03
CA GLN A 182 44.62 85.45 -52.84
C GLN A 182 44.80 83.97 -52.47
N GLN A 183 46.03 83.55 -52.16
CA GLN A 183 46.30 82.19 -51.70
C GLN A 183 45.67 81.95 -50.32
N LYS A 184 45.73 82.92 -49.40
CA LYS A 184 45.06 82.83 -48.10
C LYS A 184 43.54 82.76 -48.20
N ALA A 185 42.94 83.48 -49.15
CA ALA A 185 41.51 83.41 -49.43
C ALA A 185 41.11 82.08 -50.10
N SER A 186 41.93 81.57 -51.03
CA SER A 186 41.73 80.25 -51.65
C SER A 186 41.87 79.11 -50.65
N ASP A 187 42.84 79.17 -49.73
CA ASP A 187 43.04 78.16 -48.69
C ASP A 187 41.89 78.18 -47.67
N ALA A 188 41.38 79.38 -47.34
CA ALA A 188 40.19 79.54 -46.50
C ALA A 188 38.93 78.98 -47.19
N TRP A 189 38.77 79.19 -48.50
CA TRP A 189 37.68 78.60 -49.27
C TRP A 189 37.79 77.07 -49.32
N LEU A 190 38.98 76.53 -49.62
CA LEU A 190 39.20 75.08 -49.72
C LEU A 190 38.92 74.37 -48.40
N THR A 191 39.43 74.91 -47.28
CA THR A 191 39.20 74.36 -45.94
C THR A 191 37.72 74.40 -45.53
N LYS A 192 37.00 75.47 -45.87
CA LYS A 192 35.55 75.58 -45.61
C LYS A 192 34.72 74.65 -46.49
N THR A 193 35.14 74.43 -47.73
CA THR A 193 34.48 73.50 -48.67
C THR A 193 34.67 72.04 -48.22
N GLU A 194 35.86 71.70 -47.71
CA GLU A 194 36.14 70.38 -47.16
C GLU A 194 35.34 70.12 -45.86
N HIS A 195 35.20 71.14 -45.01
CA HIS A 195 34.34 71.07 -43.82
C HIS A 195 32.87 70.85 -44.18
N ALA A 196 32.36 71.51 -45.22
CA ALA A 196 31.00 71.32 -45.69
C ALA A 196 30.74 69.90 -46.19
N LYS A 197 31.71 69.31 -46.91
CA LYS A 197 31.64 67.89 -47.34
C LYS A 197 31.62 66.92 -46.17
N GLN A 198 32.45 67.14 -45.16
CA GLN A 198 32.45 66.30 -43.95
C GLN A 198 31.10 66.35 -43.21
N CYS A 199 30.48 67.53 -43.11
CA CYS A 199 29.14 67.66 -42.52
C CYS A 199 28.08 66.91 -43.35
N ASP A 200 28.14 66.96 -44.68
CA ASP A 200 27.20 66.23 -45.55
C ASP A 200 27.32 64.70 -45.41
N GLU A 201 28.54 64.17 -45.25
CA GLU A 201 28.75 62.75 -44.97
C GLU A 201 28.19 62.34 -43.60
N GLN A 202 28.37 63.18 -42.58
CA GLN A 202 27.81 62.96 -41.25
C GLN A 202 26.27 62.99 -41.25
N ILE A 203 25.67 63.95 -41.97
CA ILE A 203 24.21 64.04 -42.14
C ILE A 203 23.69 62.76 -42.79
N LYS A 204 24.27 62.32 -43.92
CA LYS A 204 23.86 61.07 -44.58
C LYS A 204 23.92 59.86 -43.64
N ALA A 205 24.97 59.74 -42.83
CA ALA A 205 25.12 58.63 -41.89
C ALA A 205 24.06 58.66 -40.77
N VAL A 206 23.68 59.84 -40.29
CA VAL A 206 22.64 60.01 -39.28
C VAL A 206 21.25 59.76 -39.87
N THR A 207 20.98 60.25 -41.08
CA THR A 207 19.69 60.02 -41.78
C THR A 207 19.42 58.54 -41.99
N GLN A 208 20.43 57.75 -42.42
CA GLN A 208 20.27 56.30 -42.56
C GLN A 208 19.99 55.59 -41.22
N LYS A 209 20.59 56.06 -40.12
CA LYS A 209 20.31 55.52 -38.77
C LYS A 209 18.89 55.84 -38.32
N ILE A 210 18.39 57.04 -38.64
CA ILE A 210 17.01 57.45 -38.34
C ILE A 210 16.03 56.57 -39.13
N GLU A 211 16.23 56.40 -40.44
CA GLU A 211 15.38 55.54 -41.28
C GLU A 211 15.32 54.10 -40.78
N HIS A 212 16.46 53.53 -40.38
CA HIS A 212 16.48 52.18 -39.83
C HIS A 212 15.67 52.07 -38.53
N ARG A 213 15.83 53.05 -37.62
CA ARG A 213 15.12 53.08 -36.35
C ARG A 213 13.63 53.30 -36.51
N THR A 214 13.18 54.15 -37.43
CA THR A 214 11.75 54.30 -37.71
C THR A 214 11.13 53.01 -38.22
N THR A 215 11.83 52.26 -39.08
CA THR A 215 11.32 50.95 -39.54
C THR A 215 11.25 49.89 -38.43
N GLU A 216 12.20 49.88 -37.47
CA GLU A 216 12.10 49.02 -36.28
C GLU A 216 10.94 49.43 -35.36
N LEU A 217 10.73 50.75 -35.20
CA LEU A 217 9.67 51.30 -34.37
C LEU A 217 8.29 50.90 -34.93
N GLU A 218 8.05 51.08 -36.24
CA GLU A 218 6.82 50.64 -36.90
C GLU A 218 6.55 49.14 -36.73
N LYS A 219 7.60 48.31 -36.79
CA LYS A 219 7.48 46.86 -36.60
C LYS A 219 7.07 46.50 -35.17
N LEU A 220 7.71 47.12 -34.18
CA LEU A 220 7.41 46.89 -32.76
C LEU A 220 6.01 47.38 -32.40
N THR A 221 5.58 48.54 -32.89
CA THR A 221 4.21 49.06 -32.68
C THR A 221 3.16 48.10 -33.22
N LYS A 222 3.41 47.50 -34.40
CA LYS A 222 2.49 46.51 -34.99
C LYS A 222 2.41 45.22 -34.17
N GLN A 223 3.54 44.77 -33.59
CA GLN A 223 3.58 43.60 -32.71
C GLN A 223 2.85 43.87 -31.39
N GLN A 224 3.04 45.05 -30.79
CA GLN A 224 2.33 45.47 -29.58
C GLN A 224 0.81 45.46 -29.79
N GLN A 225 0.35 45.97 -30.93
CA GLN A 225 -1.08 46.02 -31.25
C GLN A 225 -1.69 44.60 -31.33
N GLN A 226 -1.01 43.66 -31.99
CA GLN A 226 -1.44 42.25 -32.06
C GLN A 226 -1.49 41.56 -30.68
N GLU A 227 -0.49 41.79 -29.82
CA GLU A 227 -0.52 41.20 -28.48
C GLU A 227 -1.64 41.80 -27.61
N SER A 228 -1.93 43.10 -27.75
CA SER A 228 -3.03 43.73 -27.01
C SER A 228 -4.41 43.16 -27.41
N GLU A 229 -4.60 42.87 -28.70
CA GLU A 229 -5.82 42.21 -29.20
C GLU A 229 -5.94 40.79 -28.62
N GLN A 230 -4.85 40.01 -28.59
CA GLN A 230 -4.85 38.68 -27.98
C GLN A 230 -5.15 38.73 -26.47
N GLN A 231 -4.57 39.69 -25.74
CA GLN A 231 -4.83 39.87 -24.32
C GLN A 231 -6.32 40.15 -24.06
N THR A 232 -6.94 40.96 -24.91
CA THR A 232 -8.37 41.29 -24.79
C THR A 232 -9.25 40.05 -24.98
N VAL A 233 -8.94 39.21 -25.97
CA VAL A 233 -9.64 37.94 -26.21
C VAL A 233 -9.46 36.97 -25.03
N LEU A 234 -8.25 36.81 -24.51
CA LEU A 234 -7.97 35.95 -23.37
C LEU A 234 -8.68 36.44 -22.09
N ALA A 235 -8.73 37.75 -21.86
CA ALA A 235 -9.44 38.31 -20.72
C ALA A 235 -10.95 38.02 -20.79
N GLN A 236 -11.53 38.08 -21.99
CA GLN A 236 -12.93 37.74 -22.20
C GLN A 236 -13.20 36.24 -21.97
N GLN A 237 -12.33 35.36 -22.46
CA GLN A 237 -12.41 33.93 -22.19
C GLN A 237 -12.26 33.59 -20.70
N LEU A 238 -11.35 34.26 -19.99
CA LEU A 238 -11.18 34.10 -18.55
C LEU A 238 -12.47 34.49 -17.80
N ALA A 239 -13.07 35.62 -18.15
CA ALA A 239 -14.32 36.09 -17.55
C ALA A 239 -15.48 35.11 -17.80
N GLU A 240 -15.61 34.56 -19.01
CA GLU A 240 -16.59 33.52 -19.31
C GLU A 240 -16.37 32.27 -18.45
N LYS A 241 -15.12 31.80 -18.30
CA LYS A 241 -14.79 30.63 -17.49
C LYS A 241 -15.01 30.87 -15.99
N GLN A 242 -14.75 32.08 -15.49
CA GLN A 242 -15.02 32.46 -14.10
C GLN A 242 -16.51 32.49 -13.80
N THR A 243 -17.32 33.04 -14.70
CA THR A 243 -18.79 33.02 -14.59
C THR A 243 -19.32 31.59 -14.56
N LEU A 244 -18.83 30.72 -15.46
CA LEU A 244 -19.21 29.31 -15.49
C LEU A 244 -18.81 28.56 -14.20
N ARG A 245 -17.64 28.88 -13.62
CA ARG A 245 -17.22 28.35 -12.32
C ARG A 245 -18.16 28.79 -11.20
N GLN A 246 -18.57 30.05 -11.17
CA GLN A 246 -19.53 30.54 -10.18
C GLN A 246 -20.91 29.87 -10.31
N GLU A 247 -21.39 29.62 -11.53
CA GLU A 247 -22.66 28.90 -11.74
C GLU A 247 -22.61 27.44 -11.29
N LEU A 248 -21.52 26.73 -11.60
CA LEU A 248 -21.39 25.30 -11.29
C LEU A 248 -20.92 25.03 -9.85
N PHE A 249 -20.11 25.92 -9.29
CA PHE A 249 -19.33 25.65 -8.07
C PHE A 249 -19.25 26.83 -7.10
N ALA A 250 -19.98 27.92 -7.36
CA ALA A 250 -20.14 29.09 -6.48
C ALA A 250 -18.85 29.49 -5.74
N ASP A 251 -18.95 29.73 -4.43
CA ASP A 251 -17.82 30.03 -3.53
C ASP A 251 -17.25 28.77 -2.86
N LYS A 252 -17.67 27.57 -3.30
CA LYS A 252 -17.24 26.32 -2.66
C LYS A 252 -15.82 25.98 -3.08
N SER A 253 -15.00 25.55 -2.13
CA SER A 253 -13.67 25.04 -2.43
C SER A 253 -13.75 23.58 -2.90
N VAL A 254 -13.13 23.30 -4.04
CA VAL A 254 -13.05 21.96 -4.64
C VAL A 254 -12.37 20.98 -3.69
N ALA A 255 -11.36 21.44 -2.94
CA ALA A 255 -10.66 20.60 -1.97
C ALA A 255 -11.58 20.17 -0.83
N THR A 256 -12.36 21.09 -0.26
CA THR A 256 -13.30 20.78 0.83
C THR A 256 -14.44 19.89 0.38
N GLU A 257 -15.03 20.12 -0.80
CA GLU A 257 -16.12 19.25 -1.26
C GLU A 257 -15.63 17.86 -1.67
N ARG A 258 -14.38 17.76 -2.15
CA ARG A 258 -13.74 16.46 -2.39
C ARG A 258 -13.51 15.71 -1.09
N GLU A 259 -13.06 16.39 -0.05
CA GLU A 259 -12.84 15.79 1.27
C GLU A 259 -14.16 15.32 1.89
N ILE A 260 -15.22 16.12 1.79
CA ILE A 260 -16.58 15.74 2.24
C ILE A 260 -17.07 14.52 1.46
N ALA A 261 -16.96 14.52 0.12
CA ALA A 261 -17.37 13.39 -0.71
C ALA A 261 -16.57 12.12 -0.40
N GLN A 262 -15.27 12.25 -0.14
CA GLN A 262 -14.41 11.12 0.21
C GLN A 262 -14.74 10.55 1.60
N GLN A 263 -15.04 11.41 2.58
CA GLN A 263 -15.52 10.97 3.89
C GLN A 263 -16.89 10.28 3.80
N GLN A 264 -17.79 10.76 2.94
CA GLN A 264 -19.07 10.09 2.71
C GLN A 264 -18.90 8.74 2.02
N LEU A 265 -17.98 8.63 1.07
CA LEU A 265 -17.63 7.38 0.41
C LEU A 265 -17.07 6.36 1.41
N GLU A 266 -16.10 6.76 2.23
CA GLU A 266 -15.52 5.87 3.26
C GLU A 266 -16.58 5.38 4.26
N LYS A 267 -17.49 6.26 4.70
CA LYS A 267 -18.61 5.86 5.57
C LYS A 267 -19.54 4.85 4.89
N ALA A 268 -19.88 5.08 3.63
CA ALA A 268 -20.73 4.17 2.86
C ALA A 268 -20.06 2.80 2.64
N GLU A 269 -18.77 2.78 2.32
CA GLU A 269 -17.99 1.54 2.16
C GLU A 269 -17.88 0.74 3.46
N GLN A 270 -17.69 1.43 4.60
CA GLN A 270 -17.69 0.79 5.92
C GLN A 270 -19.07 0.20 6.26
N ALA A 271 -20.15 0.91 5.95
CA ALA A 271 -21.51 0.42 6.16
C ALA A 271 -21.80 -0.84 5.31
N VAL A 272 -21.44 -0.83 4.02
CA VAL A 272 -21.60 -1.99 3.13
C VAL A 272 -20.84 -3.20 3.65
N ASN A 273 -19.57 -3.04 4.03
CA ASN A 273 -18.77 -4.13 4.58
C ASN A 273 -19.36 -4.69 5.89
N THR A 274 -19.90 -3.83 6.74
CA THR A 274 -20.53 -4.24 8.00
C THR A 274 -21.81 -5.04 7.74
N HIS A 275 -22.68 -4.55 6.85
CA HIS A 275 -23.90 -5.25 6.49
C HIS A 275 -23.64 -6.56 5.76
N GLN A 276 -22.62 -6.64 4.92
CA GLN A 276 -22.24 -7.88 4.24
C GLN A 276 -21.79 -8.96 5.23
N LYS A 277 -21.00 -8.59 6.24
CA LYS A 277 -20.64 -9.52 7.34
C LYS A 277 -21.85 -9.99 8.13
N ILE A 278 -22.79 -9.10 8.43
CA ILE A 278 -24.05 -9.46 9.13
C ILE A 278 -24.88 -10.42 8.28
N LEU A 279 -24.99 -10.19 6.98
CA LEU A 279 -25.69 -11.07 6.05
C LEU A 279 -25.06 -12.46 5.98
N GLU A 280 -23.73 -12.54 5.87
CA GLU A 280 -22.99 -13.80 5.86
C GLU A 280 -23.21 -14.59 7.16
N GLN A 281 -23.09 -13.93 8.32
CA GLN A 281 -23.36 -14.54 9.62
C GLN A 281 -24.80 -15.02 9.76
N SER A 282 -25.78 -14.18 9.40
CA SER A 282 -27.20 -14.53 9.45
C SER A 282 -27.51 -15.72 8.53
N SER A 283 -26.92 -15.76 7.32
CA SER A 283 -27.10 -16.88 6.40
C SER A 283 -26.53 -18.19 6.97
N ALA A 284 -25.37 -18.15 7.61
CA ALA A 284 -24.76 -19.29 8.28
C ALA A 284 -25.61 -19.78 9.46
N ASP A 285 -26.20 -18.87 10.23
CA ASP A 285 -27.11 -19.20 11.32
C ASP A 285 -28.41 -19.85 10.82
N VAL A 286 -29.00 -19.35 9.74
CA VAL A 286 -30.18 -19.95 9.11
C VAL A 286 -29.87 -21.37 8.64
N GLN A 287 -28.74 -21.60 7.96
CA GLN A 287 -28.32 -22.94 7.52
C GLN A 287 -28.11 -23.88 8.71
N ARG A 288 -27.48 -23.39 9.78
CA ARG A 288 -27.29 -24.16 11.02
C ARG A 288 -28.61 -24.53 11.68
N LEU A 289 -29.58 -23.61 11.75
CA LEU A 289 -30.90 -23.87 12.32
C LEU A 289 -31.73 -24.82 11.45
N LEU A 290 -31.66 -24.69 10.13
CA LEU A 290 -32.25 -25.65 9.19
C LEU A 290 -31.71 -27.05 9.40
N GLY A 291 -30.38 -27.20 9.51
CA GLY A 291 -29.75 -28.49 9.80
C GLY A 291 -30.26 -29.11 11.11
N LYS A 292 -30.34 -28.32 12.19
CA LYS A 292 -30.91 -28.78 13.48
C LYS A 292 -32.36 -29.22 13.34
N LYS A 293 -33.19 -28.45 12.64
CA LYS A 293 -34.60 -28.79 12.40
C LYS A 293 -34.71 -30.11 11.65
N THR A 294 -33.95 -30.28 10.56
CA THR A 294 -33.98 -31.53 9.77
C THR A 294 -33.58 -32.74 10.60
N THR A 295 -32.55 -32.63 11.44
CA THR A 295 -32.17 -33.73 12.35
C THR A 295 -33.24 -34.03 13.39
N ALA A 296 -33.92 -33.00 13.93
CA ALA A 296 -35.01 -33.19 14.89
C ALA A 296 -36.23 -33.85 14.25
N ASP A 297 -36.59 -33.45 13.02
CA ASP A 297 -37.68 -34.05 12.25
C ASP A 297 -37.40 -35.53 11.94
N GLN A 298 -36.16 -35.88 11.57
CA GLN A 298 -35.74 -37.27 11.37
C GLN A 298 -35.85 -38.09 12.65
N TYR A 299 -35.33 -37.57 13.77
CA TYR A 299 -35.39 -38.26 15.06
C TYR A 299 -36.83 -38.47 15.55
N LEU A 300 -37.70 -37.48 15.33
CA LEU A 300 -39.12 -37.58 15.66
C LEU A 300 -39.85 -38.62 14.79
N ALA A 301 -39.48 -38.73 13.51
CA ALA A 301 -40.00 -39.77 12.63
C ALA A 301 -39.57 -41.17 13.08
N GLU A 302 -38.29 -41.35 13.42
CA GLU A 302 -37.75 -42.62 13.96
C GLU A 302 -38.45 -43.03 15.26
N LEU A 303 -38.63 -42.10 16.20
CA LEU A 303 -39.33 -42.35 17.45
C LEU A 303 -40.81 -42.73 17.24
N LYS A 304 -41.51 -42.09 16.31
CA LYS A 304 -42.91 -42.46 15.96
C LYS A 304 -42.99 -43.88 15.39
N THR A 305 -42.07 -44.25 14.52
CA THR A 305 -42.00 -45.61 13.97
C THR A 305 -41.74 -46.62 15.10
N ALA A 306 -40.73 -46.37 15.94
CA ALA A 306 -40.40 -47.23 17.07
C ALA A 306 -41.54 -47.36 18.09
N GLN A 307 -42.27 -46.27 18.36
CA GLN A 307 -43.46 -46.29 19.22
C GLN A 307 -44.56 -47.16 18.60
N THR A 308 -44.81 -47.01 17.30
CA THR A 308 -45.85 -47.79 16.60
C THR A 308 -45.50 -49.27 16.61
N GLU A 309 -44.26 -49.63 16.29
CA GLU A 309 -43.77 -51.01 16.34
C GLU A 309 -43.87 -51.60 17.75
N SER A 310 -43.43 -50.85 18.77
CA SER A 310 -43.50 -51.29 20.19
C SER A 310 -44.95 -51.46 20.64
N PHE A 311 -45.86 -50.59 20.21
CA PHE A 311 -47.29 -50.69 20.50
C PHE A 311 -47.92 -51.90 19.81
N THR A 312 -47.58 -52.17 18.55
CA THR A 312 -48.04 -53.37 17.84
C THR A 312 -47.54 -54.64 18.51
N GLN A 313 -46.25 -54.69 18.87
CA GLN A 313 -45.67 -55.83 19.61
C GLN A 313 -46.35 -56.03 20.96
N TRP A 314 -46.64 -54.95 21.69
CA TRP A 314 -47.39 -55.00 22.95
C TRP A 314 -48.79 -55.58 22.74
N GLN A 315 -49.50 -55.13 21.71
CA GLN A 315 -50.86 -55.57 21.43
C GLN A 315 -50.91 -57.05 21.00
N GLU A 316 -49.94 -57.51 20.19
CA GLU A 316 -49.77 -58.93 19.85
C GLU A 316 -49.46 -59.79 21.08
N ALA A 317 -48.58 -59.31 21.96
CA ALA A 317 -48.23 -59.99 23.19
C ALA A 317 -49.41 -60.08 24.17
N LEU A 318 -50.20 -59.01 24.30
CA LEU A 318 -51.40 -58.98 25.13
C LEU A 318 -52.47 -59.95 24.59
N ASN A 319 -52.72 -59.96 23.28
CA ASN A 319 -53.65 -60.90 22.64
C ASN A 319 -53.22 -62.37 22.79
N SER A 320 -51.91 -62.62 22.85
CA SER A 320 -51.34 -63.96 23.08
C SER A 320 -51.31 -64.35 24.57
N SER A 321 -51.66 -63.42 25.47
CA SER A 321 -51.65 -63.62 26.91
C SER A 321 -53.02 -64.11 27.41
N PRO A 322 -53.11 -64.65 28.64
CA PRO A 322 -54.38 -65.02 29.25
C PRO A 322 -55.21 -63.81 29.75
N PHE A 323 -54.72 -62.57 29.59
CA PHE A 323 -55.39 -61.35 30.04
C PHE A 323 -56.15 -60.68 28.90
N THR A 324 -57.39 -60.30 29.15
CA THR A 324 -58.29 -59.66 28.16
C THR A 324 -58.02 -58.17 27.96
N THR A 325 -57.52 -57.48 28.99
CA THR A 325 -57.25 -56.03 28.93
C THR A 325 -55.93 -55.69 29.59
N GLN A 326 -55.34 -54.53 29.22
CA GLN A 326 -54.14 -54.00 29.85
C GLN A 326 -54.34 -53.74 31.35
N VAL A 327 -55.56 -53.39 31.77
CA VAL A 327 -55.89 -53.16 33.18
C VAL A 327 -55.81 -54.48 33.98
N ASP A 328 -56.35 -55.57 33.42
CA ASP A 328 -56.26 -56.90 34.05
C ASP A 328 -54.81 -57.37 34.17
N PHE A 329 -53.99 -57.05 33.16
CA PHE A 329 -52.57 -57.35 33.17
C PHE A 329 -51.83 -56.59 34.27
N LEU A 330 -51.96 -55.25 34.30
CA LEU A 330 -51.27 -54.41 35.29
C LEU A 330 -51.70 -54.75 36.73
N ALA A 331 -52.96 -55.13 36.94
CA ALA A 331 -53.44 -55.60 38.24
C ALA A 331 -52.80 -56.94 38.66
N ALA A 332 -52.35 -57.76 37.72
CA ALA A 332 -51.66 -59.03 37.97
C ALA A 332 -50.12 -58.88 38.06
N VAL A 333 -49.57 -57.71 37.74
CA VAL A 333 -48.14 -57.43 37.89
C VAL A 333 -47.82 -57.24 39.38
N LEU A 334 -47.08 -58.20 39.94
CA LEU A 334 -46.53 -58.08 41.28
C LEU A 334 -45.50 -56.94 41.35
N PRO A 335 -45.50 -56.13 42.42
CA PRO A 335 -44.42 -55.16 42.68
C PRO A 335 -43.05 -55.85 42.65
N ILE A 336 -42.04 -55.15 42.12
CA ILE A 336 -40.67 -55.68 41.93
C ILE A 336 -40.11 -56.25 43.23
N GLU A 337 -40.36 -55.59 44.36
CA GLU A 337 -39.89 -56.02 45.69
C GLU A 337 -40.53 -57.35 46.13
N GLU A 338 -41.84 -57.49 45.93
CA GLU A 338 -42.58 -58.70 46.29
C GLU A 338 -42.22 -59.87 45.36
N ARG A 339 -42.04 -59.60 44.07
CA ARG A 339 -41.56 -60.59 43.10
C ARG A 339 -40.14 -61.06 43.43
N ALA A 340 -39.24 -60.14 43.76
CA ALA A 340 -37.87 -60.46 44.13
C ALA A 340 -37.83 -61.30 45.42
N TYR A 341 -38.62 -60.92 46.42
CA TYR A 341 -38.77 -61.70 47.65
C TYR A 341 -39.31 -63.11 47.39
N LEU A 342 -40.35 -63.26 46.57
CA LEU A 342 -40.92 -64.57 46.24
C LEU A 342 -39.96 -65.44 45.40
N GLN A 343 -39.18 -64.83 44.51
CA GLN A 343 -38.13 -65.54 43.76
C GLN A 343 -37.00 -66.01 44.67
N ASP A 344 -36.54 -65.14 45.57
CA ASP A 344 -35.52 -65.49 46.56
C ASP A 344 -36.01 -66.57 47.51
N LEU A 345 -37.26 -66.49 47.97
CA LEU A 345 -37.89 -67.51 48.80
C LEU A 345 -38.03 -68.84 48.04
N GLN A 346 -38.45 -68.82 46.78
CA GLN A 346 -38.54 -70.02 45.95
C GLN A 346 -37.15 -70.65 45.75
N GLN A 347 -36.14 -69.83 45.46
CA GLN A 347 -34.77 -70.29 45.27
C GLN A 347 -34.22 -70.88 46.56
N GLY A 348 -34.37 -70.18 47.69
CA GLY A 348 -33.98 -70.66 49.01
C GLY A 348 -34.69 -71.95 49.44
N LEU A 349 -35.98 -72.10 49.14
CA LEU A 349 -36.72 -73.35 49.38
C LEU A 349 -36.25 -74.49 48.47
N ARG A 350 -35.96 -74.20 47.20
CA ARG A 350 -35.36 -75.19 46.27
C ARG A 350 -33.99 -75.62 46.73
N ASP A 351 -33.13 -74.69 47.07
CA ASP A 351 -31.78 -74.95 47.54
C ASP A 351 -31.82 -75.76 48.84
N LYS A 352 -32.71 -75.43 49.79
CA LYS A 352 -32.94 -76.24 50.99
C LYS A 352 -33.43 -77.65 50.66
N ARG A 353 -34.34 -77.80 49.68
CA ARG A 353 -34.85 -79.12 49.26
C ARG A 353 -33.77 -79.96 48.59
N VAL A 354 -32.99 -79.36 47.69
CA VAL A 354 -31.85 -79.99 47.03
C VAL A 354 -30.82 -80.38 48.08
N GLN A 355 -30.40 -79.47 48.96
CA GLN A 355 -29.47 -79.77 50.06
C GLN A 355 -29.98 -80.90 50.96
N SER A 356 -31.27 -80.92 51.30
CA SER A 356 -31.84 -81.96 52.15
C SER A 356 -31.87 -83.32 51.44
N ASN A 357 -32.24 -83.37 50.15
CA ASN A 357 -32.18 -84.59 49.35
C ASN A 357 -30.75 -85.06 49.15
N THR A 358 -29.83 -84.17 48.79
CA THR A 358 -28.42 -84.49 48.62
C THR A 358 -27.82 -84.97 49.93
N ARG A 359 -28.14 -84.37 51.09
CA ARG A 359 -27.69 -84.88 52.40
C ARG A 359 -28.28 -86.24 52.73
N LYS A 360 -29.54 -86.48 52.40
CA LYS A 360 -30.17 -87.79 52.56
C LYS A 360 -29.47 -88.83 51.69
N GLU A 361 -29.30 -88.56 50.40
CA GLU A 361 -28.62 -89.43 49.44
C GLU A 361 -27.16 -89.66 49.83
N GLN A 362 -26.45 -88.62 50.27
CA GLN A 362 -25.08 -88.72 50.77
C GLN A 362 -24.99 -89.52 52.07
N ALA A 363 -25.93 -89.36 53.00
CA ALA A 363 -25.97 -90.15 54.23
C ALA A 363 -26.32 -91.62 53.95
N GLU A 364 -27.24 -91.88 53.02
CA GLU A 364 -27.59 -93.24 52.56
C GLU A 364 -26.41 -93.88 51.81
N ALA A 365 -25.74 -93.13 50.92
CA ALA A 365 -24.55 -93.57 50.21
C ALA A 365 -23.34 -93.73 51.15
N GLN A 366 -23.16 -92.86 52.15
CA GLN A 366 -22.11 -93.00 53.16
C GLN A 366 -22.38 -94.21 54.05
N LEU A 367 -23.61 -94.40 54.53
CA LEU A 367 -23.99 -95.58 55.31
C LEU A 367 -23.79 -96.86 54.49
N HIS A 368 -24.12 -96.82 53.19
CA HIS A 368 -23.87 -97.94 52.29
C HIS A 368 -22.36 -98.15 52.08
N SER A 369 -21.59 -97.11 51.78
CA SER A 369 -20.12 -97.18 51.59
C SER A 369 -19.36 -97.54 52.86
N LEU A 370 -19.85 -97.19 54.05
CA LEU A 370 -19.28 -97.61 55.33
C LEU A 370 -19.62 -99.07 55.64
N LYS A 371 -20.73 -99.58 55.10
CA LYS A 371 -21.15 -100.99 55.23
C LYS A 371 -20.57 -101.91 54.14
N THR A 372 -20.26 -101.40 52.96
CA THR A 372 -19.85 -102.19 51.78
C THR A 372 -18.62 -101.67 51.04
N GLY A 373 -17.99 -100.60 51.51
CA GLY A 373 -16.86 -99.97 50.82
C GLY A 373 -15.52 -100.52 51.29
N ASP A 374 -14.69 -100.90 50.31
CA ASP A 374 -13.27 -101.26 50.43
C ASP A 374 -12.37 -100.11 50.97
N GLY A 375 -12.95 -98.98 51.39
CA GLY A 375 -12.22 -97.85 51.97
C GLY A 375 -11.51 -98.18 53.29
N ASN A 376 -12.01 -99.16 54.05
CA ASN A 376 -11.28 -99.70 55.20
C ASN A 376 -10.05 -100.52 54.78
N GLN A 377 -10.08 -101.20 53.62
CA GLN A 377 -8.93 -101.95 53.12
C GLN A 377 -7.84 -101.04 52.52
N LEU A 378 -8.22 -99.91 51.91
CA LEU A 378 -7.28 -98.90 51.38
C LEU A 378 -6.61 -98.06 52.50
N LEU A 379 -7.31 -97.79 53.61
CA LEU A 379 -6.72 -97.18 54.81
C LEU A 379 -5.75 -98.12 55.54
N GLU A 380 -5.95 -99.44 55.46
CA GLU A 380 -5.01 -100.45 55.97
C GLU A 380 -3.77 -100.65 55.09
N GLN A 381 -3.82 -100.25 53.80
CA GLN A 381 -2.75 -100.48 52.82
C GLN A 381 -1.98 -99.23 52.39
N THR A 382 -2.42 -98.04 52.78
CA THR A 382 -1.75 -96.79 52.40
C THR A 382 -1.03 -96.18 53.60
N ASP A 383 0.30 -96.17 53.54
CA ASP A 383 1.13 -95.62 54.60
C ASP A 383 0.84 -94.12 54.79
N ARG A 384 0.78 -93.68 56.04
CA ARG A 384 0.51 -92.28 56.43
C ARG A 384 1.55 -91.33 55.82
N GLU A 385 2.78 -91.82 55.66
CA GLU A 385 3.87 -91.10 54.98
C GLU A 385 3.56 -90.79 53.51
N GLN A 386 2.92 -91.70 52.78
CA GLN A 386 2.61 -91.49 51.36
C GLN A 386 1.55 -90.41 51.17
N VAL A 387 0.55 -90.36 52.05
CA VAL A 387 -0.52 -89.35 52.01
C VAL A 387 0.02 -87.98 52.43
N THR A 388 0.91 -87.92 53.42
CA THR A 388 1.57 -86.67 53.81
C THR A 388 2.50 -86.17 52.71
N THR A 389 3.24 -87.05 52.05
CA THR A 389 4.08 -86.70 50.89
C THR A 389 3.24 -86.10 49.74
N ASN A 390 2.14 -86.73 49.36
CA ASN A 390 1.26 -86.22 48.29
C ASN A 390 0.61 -84.88 48.66
N LEU A 391 0.29 -84.68 49.94
CA LEU A 391 -0.29 -83.42 50.42
C LEU A 391 0.76 -82.30 50.46
N ASP A 392 1.99 -82.62 50.81
CA ASP A 392 3.12 -81.69 50.76
C ASP A 392 3.47 -81.32 49.31
N GLU A 393 3.45 -82.29 48.38
CA GLU A 393 3.64 -82.05 46.94
C GLU A 393 2.53 -81.14 46.38
N ALA A 394 1.26 -81.44 46.65
CA ALA A 394 0.13 -80.61 46.20
C ALA A 394 0.18 -79.20 46.82
N SER A 395 0.54 -79.10 48.10
CA SER A 395 0.71 -77.81 48.78
C SER A 395 1.88 -77.01 48.22
N SER A 396 2.98 -77.66 47.85
CA SER A 396 4.13 -77.01 47.22
C SER A 396 3.79 -76.50 45.82
N LEU A 397 3.04 -77.30 45.04
CA LEU A 397 2.55 -76.93 43.72
C LEU A 397 1.60 -75.74 43.79
N GLN A 398 0.68 -75.74 44.76
CA GLN A 398 -0.24 -74.62 44.99
C GLN A 398 0.53 -73.33 45.31
N ARG A 399 1.52 -73.38 46.22
CA ARG A 399 2.37 -72.23 46.54
C ARG A 399 3.12 -71.71 45.32
N SER A 400 3.65 -72.62 44.49
CA SER A 400 4.34 -72.25 43.24
C SER A 400 3.42 -71.53 42.27
N ILE A 401 2.21 -72.04 42.06
CA ILE A 401 1.22 -71.43 41.15
C ILE A 401 0.78 -70.05 41.67
N THR A 402 0.54 -69.91 42.98
CA THR A 402 0.19 -68.61 43.57
C THR A 402 1.33 -67.59 43.43
N SER A 403 2.58 -68.02 43.60
CA SER A 403 3.75 -67.16 43.36
C SER A 403 3.82 -66.70 41.91
N GLN A 404 3.65 -67.61 40.95
CA GLN A 404 3.64 -67.30 39.51
C GLN A 404 2.50 -66.35 39.14
N GLN A 405 1.31 -66.52 39.71
CA GLN A 405 0.19 -65.61 39.51
C GLN A 405 0.50 -64.19 40.02
N GLY A 406 1.15 -64.08 41.18
CA GLY A 406 1.62 -62.80 41.73
C GLY A 406 2.64 -62.11 40.82
N GLU A 407 3.63 -62.85 40.32
CA GLU A 407 4.63 -62.32 39.38
C GLU A 407 4.01 -61.85 38.06
N ILE A 408 3.09 -62.63 37.49
CA ILE A 408 2.39 -62.25 36.25
C ILE A 408 1.56 -61.00 36.47
N LYS A 409 0.82 -60.91 37.59
CA LYS A 409 0.02 -59.73 37.92
C LYS A 409 0.90 -58.47 38.04
N HIS A 410 2.03 -58.58 38.74
CA HIS A 410 2.98 -57.46 38.86
C HIS A 410 3.53 -57.03 37.49
N LYS A 411 3.87 -57.97 36.60
CA LYS A 411 4.34 -57.65 35.24
C LYS A 411 3.28 -56.91 34.42
N ILE A 412 2.00 -57.28 34.55
CA ILE A 412 0.89 -56.60 33.86
C ILE A 412 0.71 -55.17 34.39
N GLU A 413 0.74 -55.00 35.72
CA GLU A 413 0.64 -53.67 36.35
C GLU A 413 1.82 -52.76 35.94
N GLU A 414 3.03 -53.31 35.86
CA GLU A 414 4.21 -52.58 35.41
C GLU A 414 4.14 -52.20 33.93
N ASP A 415 3.68 -53.11 33.05
CA ASP A 415 3.46 -52.80 31.62
C ASP A 415 2.42 -51.68 31.44
N GLN A 416 1.32 -51.74 32.19
CA GLN A 416 0.30 -50.69 32.15
C GLN A 416 0.86 -49.33 32.62
N ARG A 417 1.66 -49.31 33.69
CA ARG A 417 2.31 -48.09 34.16
C ARG A 417 3.25 -47.51 33.09
N ARG A 418 4.09 -48.35 32.47
CA ARG A 418 5.00 -47.92 31.39
C ARG A 418 4.26 -47.39 30.17
N ARG A 419 3.13 -47.98 29.79
CA ARG A 419 2.28 -47.47 28.69
C ARG A 419 1.72 -46.09 28.99
N ASN A 420 1.27 -45.86 30.22
CA ASN A 420 0.75 -44.56 30.64
C ASN A 420 1.85 -43.49 30.60
N GLU A 421 3.02 -43.78 31.19
CA GLU A 421 4.21 -42.90 31.15
C GLU A 421 4.64 -42.60 29.71
N GLN A 422 4.62 -43.61 28.83
CA GLN A 422 4.95 -43.44 27.41
C GLN A 422 3.93 -42.54 26.69
N SER A 423 2.64 -42.68 26.98
CA SER A 423 1.59 -41.83 26.40
C SER A 423 1.76 -40.37 26.81
N GLU A 424 2.09 -40.11 28.08
CA GLU A 424 2.39 -38.75 28.57
C GLU A 424 3.62 -38.17 27.88
N LEU A 425 4.69 -38.97 27.72
CA LEU A 425 5.90 -38.55 27.02
C LEU A 425 5.63 -38.19 25.55
N PHE A 426 4.82 -38.97 24.83
CA PHE A 426 4.40 -38.64 23.47
C PHE A 426 3.57 -37.36 23.40
N GLY A 427 2.72 -37.12 24.41
CA GLY A 427 2.00 -35.85 24.54
C GLY A 427 2.95 -34.66 24.67
N THR A 428 3.99 -34.78 25.49
CA THR A 428 5.03 -33.74 25.64
C THR A 428 5.84 -33.55 24.37
N ILE A 429 6.24 -34.63 23.69
CA ILE A 429 6.97 -34.57 22.41
C ILE A 429 6.16 -33.81 21.36
N ARG A 430 4.85 -34.08 21.24
CA ARG A 430 3.98 -33.37 20.28
C ARG A 430 3.94 -31.87 20.57
N LYS A 431 3.78 -31.46 21.83
CA LYS A 431 3.79 -30.04 22.21
C LYS A 431 5.12 -29.36 21.87
N CYS A 432 6.25 -30.02 22.17
CA CYS A 432 7.56 -29.51 21.81
C CYS A 432 7.78 -29.45 20.29
N GLN A 433 7.17 -30.37 19.52
CA GLN A 433 7.21 -30.33 18.06
C GLN A 433 6.42 -29.14 17.51
N GLU A 434 5.23 -28.86 18.03
CA GLU A 434 4.44 -27.69 17.64
C GLU A 434 5.22 -26.37 17.88
N GLU A 435 5.82 -26.21 19.07
CA GLU A 435 6.67 -25.05 19.38
C GLU A 435 7.91 -24.99 18.48
N TYR A 436 8.52 -26.14 18.18
CA TYR A 436 9.68 -26.22 17.30
C TYR A 436 9.31 -25.85 15.86
N ASP A 437 8.15 -26.28 15.35
CA ASP A 437 7.71 -26.01 13.98
C ASP A 437 7.53 -24.50 13.76
N ASP A 438 6.99 -23.78 14.74
CA ASP A 438 6.88 -22.32 14.70
C ASP A 438 8.26 -21.65 14.66
N ILE A 439 9.18 -22.09 15.51
CA ILE A 439 10.56 -21.57 15.56
C ILE A 439 11.31 -21.92 14.27
N ALA A 440 11.12 -23.13 13.74
CA ALA A 440 11.74 -23.60 12.51
C ALA A 440 11.21 -22.84 11.30
N TYR A 441 9.91 -22.52 11.27
CA TYR A 441 9.31 -21.67 10.25
C TYR A 441 9.88 -20.24 10.29
N LEU A 442 9.96 -19.64 11.50
CA LEU A 442 10.57 -18.33 11.67
C LEU A 442 12.05 -18.34 11.27
N HIS A 443 12.78 -19.41 11.64
CA HIS A 443 14.17 -19.60 11.23
C HIS A 443 14.28 -19.74 9.71
N GLY A 444 13.34 -20.45 9.07
CA GLY A 444 13.21 -20.57 7.63
C GLY A 444 12.96 -19.24 6.94
N LEU A 445 12.22 -18.32 7.54
CA LEU A 445 11.94 -16.99 6.98
C LEU A 445 13.11 -16.01 7.13
N ILE A 446 13.55 -15.77 8.37
CA ILE A 446 14.49 -14.69 8.71
C ILE A 446 15.71 -15.17 9.50
N GLY A 447 15.70 -16.43 9.94
CA GLY A 447 16.74 -17.02 10.74
C GLY A 447 18.05 -17.20 9.97
N SER A 448 19.12 -16.88 10.66
CA SER A 448 20.49 -17.18 10.24
C SER A 448 21.39 -17.07 11.46
N GLN A 449 22.39 -17.95 11.56
CA GLN A 449 23.32 -17.97 12.69
C GLN A 449 24.05 -16.63 12.88
N LYS A 450 24.31 -15.90 11.79
CA LYS A 450 24.99 -14.60 11.79
C LYS A 450 24.03 -13.39 11.74
N GLY A 451 22.72 -13.63 11.67
CA GLY A 451 21.70 -12.59 11.47
C GLY A 451 21.76 -11.91 10.09
N ASP A 452 22.49 -12.48 9.14
CA ASP A 452 22.70 -11.92 7.80
C ASP A 452 21.44 -11.99 6.92
N LYS A 453 20.58 -13.01 7.08
CA LYS A 453 19.34 -13.14 6.30
C LYS A 453 18.37 -11.98 6.54
N PHE A 454 18.02 -11.74 7.80
CA PHE A 454 17.17 -10.60 8.18
C PHE A 454 17.83 -9.26 7.86
N ARG A 455 19.15 -9.13 8.13
CA ARG A 455 19.89 -7.91 7.83
C ARG A 455 19.86 -7.58 6.35
N ARG A 456 20.13 -8.56 5.47
CA ARG A 456 20.07 -8.37 4.01
C ARG A 456 18.67 -7.95 3.56
N PHE A 457 17.62 -8.58 4.11
CA PHE A 457 16.24 -8.19 3.80
C PHE A 457 15.94 -6.74 4.18
N ALA A 458 16.29 -6.32 5.40
CA ALA A 458 16.11 -4.94 5.85
C ALA A 458 16.97 -3.94 5.04
N GLN A 459 18.20 -4.33 4.69
CA GLN A 459 19.07 -3.55 3.81
C GLN A 459 18.48 -3.43 2.39
N GLY A 460 17.82 -4.48 1.88
CA GLY A 460 17.13 -4.44 0.59
C GLY A 460 16.00 -3.41 0.56
N LEU A 461 15.20 -3.32 1.63
CA LEU A 461 14.17 -2.28 1.77
C LEU A 461 14.78 -0.87 1.84
N THR A 462 15.90 -0.74 2.57
CA THR A 462 16.63 0.53 2.67
C THR A 462 17.20 0.94 1.31
N LEU A 463 17.71 -0.03 0.55
CA LEU A 463 18.23 0.15 -0.79
C LEU A 463 17.11 0.54 -1.78
N ASP A 464 15.93 -0.07 -1.69
CA ASP A 464 14.78 0.32 -2.53
C ASP A 464 14.41 1.79 -2.31
N HIS A 465 14.42 2.26 -1.05
CA HIS A 465 14.18 3.68 -0.76
C HIS A 465 15.31 4.59 -1.26
N LEU A 466 16.56 4.13 -1.13
CA LEU A 466 17.72 4.84 -1.67
C LEU A 466 17.65 4.97 -3.21
N VAL A 467 17.28 3.90 -3.90
CA VAL A 467 17.11 3.87 -5.36
C VAL A 467 16.01 4.83 -5.80
N TYR A 468 14.90 4.89 -5.07
CA TYR A 468 13.83 5.85 -5.33
C TYR A 468 14.34 7.30 -5.27
N LEU A 469 15.06 7.66 -4.19
CA LEU A 469 15.65 9.00 -4.05
C LEU A 469 16.72 9.27 -5.12
N ALA A 470 17.53 8.27 -5.45
CA ALA A 470 18.57 8.38 -6.48
C ALA A 470 17.97 8.60 -7.86
N ASN A 471 16.85 7.95 -8.19
CA ASN A 471 16.14 8.15 -9.45
C ASN A 471 15.58 9.56 -9.57
N HIS A 472 15.06 10.12 -8.47
CA HIS A 472 14.60 11.50 -8.46
C HIS A 472 15.75 12.50 -8.71
N GLN A 473 16.97 12.22 -8.20
CA GLN A 473 18.14 13.05 -8.51
C GLN A 473 18.69 12.79 -9.92
N LEU A 474 18.66 11.54 -10.40
CA LEU A 474 19.04 11.16 -11.77
C LEU A 474 18.15 11.83 -12.81
N GLU A 475 16.84 11.92 -12.57
CA GLU A 475 15.91 12.61 -13.47
C GLU A 475 16.26 14.09 -13.63
N ARG A 476 16.74 14.73 -12.55
CA ARG A 476 17.20 16.13 -12.55
C ARG A 476 18.57 16.31 -13.19
N LEU A 477 19.43 15.29 -13.13
CA LEU A 477 20.79 15.31 -13.70
C LEU A 477 20.81 14.92 -15.18
N HIS A 478 20.23 13.77 -15.51
CA HIS A 478 20.19 13.20 -16.85
C HIS A 478 19.07 12.15 -16.97
N GLY A 479 17.92 12.53 -17.54
CA GLY A 479 16.71 11.69 -17.63
C GLY A 479 16.77 10.47 -18.57
N ARG A 480 17.95 9.93 -18.87
CA ARG A 480 18.15 8.73 -19.72
C ARG A 480 18.21 7.44 -18.92
N TYR A 481 18.72 7.51 -17.69
CA TYR A 481 19.03 6.33 -16.89
C TYR A 481 18.20 6.30 -15.61
N LEU A 482 17.64 5.13 -15.31
CA LEU A 482 17.02 4.83 -14.03
C LEU A 482 17.77 3.70 -13.34
N LEU A 483 17.91 3.78 -12.02
CA LEU A 483 18.42 2.70 -11.19
C LEU A 483 17.28 1.79 -10.77
N GLN A 484 17.56 0.49 -10.77
CA GLN A 484 16.67 -0.54 -10.29
C GLN A 484 17.46 -1.58 -9.50
N ARG A 485 16.85 -2.19 -8.49
CA ARG A 485 17.44 -3.32 -7.77
C ARG A 485 17.30 -4.61 -8.60
N LYS A 486 18.36 -5.41 -8.68
CA LYS A 486 18.30 -6.72 -9.36
C LYS A 486 17.38 -7.67 -8.59
N ALA A 487 16.60 -8.48 -9.31
CA ALA A 487 15.77 -9.51 -8.68
C ALA A 487 16.59 -10.69 -8.12
N SER A 488 17.80 -10.91 -8.64
CA SER A 488 18.68 -12.03 -8.28
C SER A 488 19.48 -11.81 -6.99
N ASP A 489 19.74 -10.56 -6.61
CA ASP A 489 20.48 -10.23 -5.39
C ASP A 489 19.83 -9.04 -4.67
N VAL A 490 19.71 -9.16 -3.35
CA VAL A 490 19.04 -8.21 -2.48
C VAL A 490 19.78 -6.86 -2.42
N LEU A 491 21.06 -6.81 -2.80
CA LEU A 491 21.90 -5.61 -2.67
C LEU A 491 22.56 -5.13 -3.97
N GLU A 492 22.27 -5.74 -5.12
CA GLU A 492 22.83 -5.29 -6.40
C GLU A 492 21.89 -4.34 -7.15
N LEU A 493 22.49 -3.37 -7.82
CA LEU A 493 21.81 -2.42 -8.69
C LEU A 493 22.05 -2.75 -10.16
N GLN A 494 21.05 -2.46 -10.98
CA GLN A 494 21.12 -2.43 -12.44
C GLN A 494 20.64 -1.07 -12.94
N VAL A 495 21.07 -0.70 -14.14
CA VAL A 495 20.69 0.55 -14.78
C VAL A 495 19.76 0.23 -15.93
N LEU A 496 18.65 0.96 -16.01
CA LEU A 496 17.63 0.85 -17.04
C LEU A 496 17.82 2.02 -18.01
N ASP A 497 18.06 1.73 -19.29
CA ASP A 497 18.23 2.75 -20.34
C ASP A 497 16.86 3.04 -20.99
N THR A 498 16.27 4.19 -20.67
CA THR A 498 14.93 4.57 -21.13
C THR A 498 14.90 4.88 -22.63
N TRP A 499 16.05 5.19 -23.24
CA TRP A 499 16.14 5.46 -24.68
C TRP A 499 16.23 4.19 -25.52
N GLN A 500 16.52 3.04 -24.89
CA GLN A 500 16.58 1.74 -25.55
C GLN A 500 15.40 0.83 -25.19
N GLY A 501 14.27 1.44 -24.82
CA GLY A 501 13.05 0.70 -24.47
C GLY A 501 13.17 -0.03 -23.14
N ASP A 502 13.71 0.64 -22.13
CA ASP A 502 13.86 0.13 -20.76
C ASP A 502 14.77 -1.12 -20.65
N GLU A 503 15.83 -1.15 -21.46
CA GLU A 503 16.81 -2.24 -21.41
C GLU A 503 17.59 -2.20 -20.08
N ALA A 504 17.56 -3.32 -19.34
CA ALA A 504 18.32 -3.48 -18.10
C ALA A 504 19.78 -3.89 -18.37
N ARG A 505 20.71 -3.06 -17.92
CA ARG A 505 22.16 -3.24 -18.06
C ARG A 505 22.85 -3.29 -16.71
N ASP A 506 23.99 -3.98 -16.66
CA ASP A 506 24.82 -3.95 -15.47
C ASP A 506 25.52 -2.59 -15.33
N THR A 507 25.63 -2.09 -14.11
CA THR A 507 26.37 -0.85 -13.78
C THR A 507 27.81 -0.85 -14.32
N ARG A 508 28.42 -2.03 -14.50
CA ARG A 508 29.78 -2.18 -15.04
C ARG A 508 29.92 -1.85 -16.53
N THR A 509 28.82 -1.78 -17.28
CA THR A 509 28.84 -1.48 -18.73
C THR A 509 28.67 0.01 -19.05
N LEU A 510 28.53 0.87 -18.05
CA LEU A 510 28.41 2.32 -18.21
C LEU A 510 29.74 2.96 -18.65
N SER A 511 29.66 4.02 -19.46
CA SER A 511 30.83 4.83 -19.79
C SER A 511 31.31 5.65 -18.57
N GLY A 512 32.53 6.18 -18.62
CA GLY A 512 33.14 6.92 -17.50
C GLY A 512 32.32 8.13 -17.04
N GLY A 513 31.69 8.88 -17.95
CA GLY A 513 30.81 10.00 -17.61
C GLY A 513 29.47 9.56 -17.01
N GLU A 514 28.90 8.46 -17.52
CA GLU A 514 27.61 7.93 -17.05
C GLU A 514 27.74 7.30 -15.65
N SER A 515 28.83 6.57 -15.41
CA SER A 515 29.15 6.02 -14.08
C SER A 515 29.33 7.12 -13.03
N PHE A 516 29.92 8.26 -13.43
CA PHE A 516 30.06 9.42 -12.54
C PHE A 516 28.71 10.03 -12.17
N LEU A 517 27.80 10.25 -13.14
CA LEU A 517 26.46 10.78 -12.87
C LEU A 517 25.63 9.87 -11.95
N VAL A 518 25.66 8.56 -12.23
CA VAL A 518 24.96 7.57 -11.40
C VAL A 518 25.51 7.57 -9.97
N SER A 519 26.84 7.64 -9.81
CA SER A 519 27.48 7.71 -8.49
C SER A 519 27.17 9.00 -7.75
N LEU A 520 27.13 10.14 -8.46
CA LEU A 520 26.76 11.44 -7.90
C LEU A 520 25.30 11.43 -7.41
N ALA A 521 24.36 10.95 -8.23
CA ALA A 521 22.96 10.85 -7.84
C ALA A 521 22.75 9.94 -6.62
N LEU A 522 23.49 8.84 -6.56
CA LEU A 522 23.47 7.91 -5.43
C LEU A 522 24.03 8.54 -4.15
N ALA A 523 25.13 9.29 -4.25
CA ALA A 523 25.73 10.00 -3.13
C ALA A 523 24.80 11.09 -2.57
N LEU A 524 24.11 11.81 -3.45
CA LEU A 524 23.10 12.80 -3.08
C LEU A 524 21.89 12.15 -2.40
N ALA A 525 21.37 11.07 -2.97
CA ALA A 525 20.27 10.30 -2.38
C ALA A 525 20.63 9.71 -1.02
N LEU A 526 21.87 9.26 -0.82
CA LEU A 526 22.36 8.80 0.47
C LEU A 526 22.39 9.93 1.50
N SER A 527 22.80 11.14 1.12
CA SER A 527 22.75 12.33 1.99
C SER A 527 21.32 12.66 2.41
N ASP A 528 20.35 12.50 1.51
CA ASP A 528 18.93 12.75 1.79
C ASP A 528 18.33 11.65 2.69
N LEU A 529 18.68 10.38 2.46
CA LEU A 529 18.18 9.24 3.23
C LEU A 529 18.55 9.28 4.72
N VAL A 530 19.78 9.72 5.04
CA VAL A 530 20.32 9.69 6.41
C VAL A 530 19.84 10.90 7.25
N SER A 531 19.26 11.92 6.61
CA SER A 531 18.82 13.18 7.22
C SER A 531 17.78 13.03 8.35
N HIS A 532 17.08 11.89 8.47
CA HIS A 532 16.08 11.66 9.52
C HIS A 532 16.65 11.23 10.89
N LYS A 533 17.91 10.76 10.96
CA LYS A 533 18.55 10.33 12.23
C LYS A 533 19.90 10.99 12.50
N THR A 534 20.63 11.40 11.46
CA THR A 534 21.93 12.07 11.59
C THR A 534 22.13 12.88 10.31
N SER A 535 22.08 14.22 10.39
CA SER A 535 22.23 15.04 9.17
C SER A 535 23.67 14.94 8.65
N ILE A 536 23.84 14.48 7.41
CA ILE A 536 25.10 14.62 6.69
C ILE A 536 25.01 15.92 5.90
N ASP A 537 25.46 17.00 6.53
CA ASP A 537 25.37 18.38 6.00
C ASP A 537 26.56 18.76 5.11
N SER A 538 27.51 17.86 4.91
CA SER A 538 28.73 18.10 4.13
C SER A 538 29.04 16.95 3.17
N LEU A 539 29.24 17.26 1.90
CA LEU A 539 29.62 16.31 0.84
C LEU A 539 30.87 16.83 0.12
N PHE A 540 31.90 15.99 -0.01
CA PHE A 540 33.10 16.30 -0.79
C PHE A 540 33.15 15.43 -2.04
N LEU A 541 33.26 16.07 -3.20
CA LEU A 541 33.39 15.43 -4.51
C LEU A 541 34.81 15.65 -5.02
N ASP A 542 35.56 14.57 -5.19
CA ASP A 542 36.93 14.60 -5.69
C ASP A 542 36.98 14.04 -7.12
N GLU A 543 37.43 14.86 -8.08
CA GLU A 543 37.76 14.55 -9.47
C GLU A 543 36.85 13.53 -10.20
N GLY A 544 36.13 14.01 -11.23
CA GLY A 544 35.22 13.19 -12.05
C GLY A 544 34.40 14.00 -13.05
N PHE A 545 34.44 15.32 -12.91
CA PHE A 545 33.87 16.27 -13.88
C PHE A 545 34.64 16.34 -15.20
N GLY A 546 35.89 15.83 -15.26
CA GLY A 546 36.72 15.85 -16.47
C GLY A 546 36.33 14.81 -17.52
N THR A 547 35.53 13.80 -17.15
CA THR A 547 35.00 12.77 -18.07
C THR A 547 33.62 13.13 -18.62
N LEU A 548 33.05 14.25 -18.20
CA LEU A 548 31.77 14.78 -18.70
C LEU A 548 32.03 15.69 -19.89
N ASP A 549 31.14 15.63 -20.87
CA ASP A 549 31.07 16.64 -21.93
C ASP A 549 30.56 17.98 -21.35
N SER A 550 30.74 19.06 -22.12
CA SER A 550 30.42 20.42 -21.66
C SER A 550 28.94 20.65 -21.34
N GLU A 551 28.03 19.95 -22.02
CA GLU A 551 26.59 20.10 -21.81
C GLU A 551 26.16 19.40 -20.52
N THR A 552 26.60 18.16 -20.33
CA THR A 552 26.35 17.39 -19.11
C THR A 552 26.98 18.03 -17.86
N LEU A 553 28.17 18.62 -18.01
CA LEU A 553 28.85 19.34 -16.92
C LEU A 553 28.02 20.54 -16.41
N ASP A 554 27.42 21.30 -17.32
CA ASP A 554 26.61 22.48 -16.98
C ASP A 554 25.32 22.08 -16.24
N VAL A 555 24.69 20.97 -16.62
CA VAL A 555 23.52 20.43 -15.92
C VAL A 555 23.90 19.95 -14.52
N ALA A 556 24.99 19.21 -14.39
CA ALA A 556 25.49 18.75 -13.08
C ALA A 556 25.79 19.92 -12.13
N LEU A 557 26.39 21.00 -12.64
CA LEU A 557 26.65 22.23 -11.89
C LEU A 557 25.37 22.91 -11.40
N ASN A 558 24.36 23.03 -12.25
CA ASN A 558 23.07 23.64 -11.86
C ASN A 558 22.37 22.83 -10.74
N VAL A 559 22.49 21.50 -10.77
CA VAL A 559 21.94 20.64 -9.70
C VAL A 559 22.70 20.85 -8.39
N LEU A 560 24.02 20.95 -8.43
CA LEU A 560 24.85 21.25 -7.25
C LEU A 560 24.49 22.62 -6.63
N ASP A 561 24.25 23.64 -7.45
CA ASP A 561 23.82 24.96 -6.97
C ASP A 561 22.46 24.90 -6.29
N SER A 562 21.52 24.11 -6.83
CA SER A 562 20.20 23.91 -6.21
C SER A 562 20.28 23.22 -4.85
N LEU A 563 21.28 22.37 -4.64
CA LEU A 563 21.51 21.67 -3.38
C LEU A 563 22.27 22.53 -2.37
N ASN A 564 23.16 23.41 -2.82
CA ASN A 564 23.74 24.43 -1.95
C ASN A 564 22.65 25.39 -1.41
N ALA A 565 21.64 25.71 -2.23
CA ALA A 565 20.49 26.51 -1.82
C ALA A 565 19.60 25.81 -0.77
N SER A 566 19.65 24.48 -0.65
CA SER A 566 18.92 23.73 0.38
C SER A 566 19.64 23.67 1.74
N GLY A 567 20.79 24.34 1.88
CA GLY A 567 21.54 24.46 3.13
C GLY A 567 22.61 23.40 3.34
N LYS A 568 22.87 22.53 2.35
CA LYS A 568 23.95 21.52 2.40
C LYS A 568 25.27 22.12 1.89
N THR A 569 26.37 21.87 2.60
CA THR A 569 27.71 22.33 2.19
C THR A 569 28.34 21.32 1.23
N ILE A 570 28.55 21.69 -0.02
CA ILE A 570 29.18 20.82 -1.02
C ILE A 570 30.58 21.35 -1.37
N GLY A 571 31.61 20.55 -1.13
CA GLY A 571 32.99 20.82 -1.54
C GLY A 571 33.33 20.05 -2.82
N VAL A 572 33.94 20.72 -3.80
CA VAL A 572 34.33 20.09 -5.06
C VAL A 572 35.81 20.33 -5.36
N ILE A 573 36.53 19.26 -5.72
CA ILE A 573 37.92 19.28 -6.18
C ILE A 573 37.92 18.95 -7.67
N SER A 574 38.38 19.90 -8.49
CA SER A 574 38.39 19.74 -9.95
C SER A 574 39.49 20.57 -10.60
N HIS A 575 40.13 19.98 -11.62
CA HIS A 575 41.07 20.67 -12.50
C HIS A 575 40.40 21.32 -13.74
N VAL A 576 39.10 21.10 -13.94
CA VAL A 576 38.35 21.55 -15.13
C VAL A 576 38.17 23.08 -15.10
N LYS A 577 38.53 23.77 -16.20
CA LYS A 577 38.45 25.23 -16.28
C LYS A 577 37.01 25.76 -16.17
N ALA A 578 36.04 25.08 -16.78
CA ALA A 578 34.63 25.49 -16.77
C ALA A 578 34.04 25.60 -15.34
N MET A 579 34.48 24.73 -14.41
CA MET A 579 34.08 24.79 -12.99
C MET A 579 34.58 26.07 -12.29
N LYS A 580 35.75 26.59 -12.69
CA LYS A 580 36.36 27.78 -12.07
C LYS A 580 35.59 29.06 -12.33
N GLU A 581 34.81 29.11 -13.39
CA GLU A 581 33.99 30.29 -13.75
C GLU A 581 32.64 30.27 -13.04
N ARG A 582 32.10 29.07 -12.74
CA ARG A 582 30.79 28.89 -12.11
C ARG A 582 30.82 29.04 -10.59
N ILE A 583 31.88 28.56 -9.92
CA ILE A 583 31.97 28.58 -8.44
C ILE A 583 32.84 29.76 -7.97
N PRO A 584 32.26 30.80 -7.35
CA PRO A 584 33.01 32.01 -6.98
C PRO A 584 33.93 31.83 -5.76
N VAL A 585 33.59 30.94 -4.82
CA VAL A 585 34.39 30.66 -3.63
C VAL A 585 35.39 29.54 -3.93
N GLN A 586 36.68 29.84 -3.85
CA GLN A 586 37.74 28.94 -4.32
C GLN A 586 38.89 28.82 -3.32
N LEU A 587 39.37 27.59 -3.11
CA LEU A 587 40.63 27.30 -2.44
C LEU A 587 41.70 26.98 -3.49
N ARG A 588 42.55 27.96 -3.79
CA ARG A 588 43.57 27.83 -4.84
C ARG A 588 44.88 27.27 -4.28
N VAL A 589 45.28 26.10 -4.76
CA VAL A 589 46.58 25.48 -4.44
C VAL A 589 47.61 25.88 -5.51
N LYS A 590 48.73 26.49 -5.08
CA LYS A 590 49.88 26.82 -5.94
C LYS A 590 51.03 25.86 -5.68
N LYS A 591 51.63 25.31 -6.73
CA LYS A 591 52.86 24.51 -6.63
C LYS A 591 54.06 25.44 -6.57
N LEU A 592 54.97 25.23 -5.61
CA LEU A 592 56.25 25.93 -5.52
C LEU A 592 57.26 25.23 -6.42
N ASN A 593 57.79 25.95 -7.41
CA ASN A 593 58.62 25.37 -8.48
C ASN A 593 59.86 24.66 -7.91
N GLY A 594 60.02 23.38 -8.26
CA GLY A 594 61.25 22.61 -8.06
C GLY A 594 61.45 21.90 -6.71
N LEU A 595 60.56 22.10 -5.72
CA LEU A 595 60.74 21.57 -4.36
C LEU A 595 59.72 20.49 -3.94
N GLY A 596 58.75 20.16 -4.79
CA GLY A 596 57.67 19.22 -4.44
C GLY A 596 56.68 19.73 -3.39
N LEU A 597 56.78 21.01 -3.00
CA LEU A 597 55.93 21.67 -2.00
C LEU A 597 54.75 22.39 -2.69
N SER A 598 53.59 22.38 -2.03
CA SER A 598 52.38 23.09 -2.46
C SER A 598 51.89 24.02 -1.34
N GLN A 599 51.36 25.18 -1.71
CA GLN A 599 50.94 26.24 -0.79
C GLN A 599 49.53 26.74 -1.14
N LEU A 600 48.74 27.04 -0.11
CA LEU A 600 47.46 27.76 -0.19
C LEU A 600 47.69 29.28 -0.06
N GLU A 601 46.68 30.09 -0.39
CA GLU A 601 46.79 31.55 -0.22
C GLU A 601 47.05 31.96 1.23
N GLU A 602 47.85 33.00 1.46
CA GLU A 602 48.29 33.45 2.80
C GLU A 602 47.15 33.71 3.78
N ARG A 603 45.97 34.09 3.30
CA ARG A 603 44.77 34.30 4.12
C ARG A 603 44.29 33.05 4.88
N TYR A 604 44.77 31.87 4.49
CA TYR A 604 44.45 30.57 5.10
C TYR A 604 45.61 30.01 5.92
N ALA A 605 46.70 30.77 6.12
CA ALA A 605 47.79 30.35 6.99
C ALA A 605 47.31 30.27 8.45
N VAL A 606 47.42 29.08 9.03
CA VAL A 606 47.17 28.88 10.46
C VAL A 606 48.41 29.37 11.21
N VAL A 607 48.25 30.43 12.01
CA VAL A 607 49.31 31.04 12.83
C VAL A 607 49.61 30.18 14.05
#